data_AF-A0A2S2NW09-F1
#
_entry.id   AF-A0A2S2NW09-F1
#
_cell.length_a   1.000
_cell.length_b   1.000
_cell.length_c   1.000
_cell.angle_alpha   90.00
_cell.angle_beta   90.00
_cell.angle_gamma   90.00
#
_symmetry.space_group_name_H-M   'P 1'
#
loop_
_entity.id
_entity.type
_entity.pdbx_description
1 polymer ?
#
loop_
_entity_poly.entity_id
_entity_poly.type
_entity_poly.pdbx_seq_one_letter_code
_entity_poly.pdbx_strand_id
1 'polypeptide(L)'
;MEVDVGDPIYVQKEAEDCWCEGVNLRTGAQGAFPSAYAVDVEYTDFDSATPKVKRERFLLGYMGSVETMWHKGNSVLCQAIRKITERPNCKPQSCILEVSDQGLRMVDRAKSSTMQTRDSSTPCQDYFYSLKNVSFCAFYPDDNRYMGFVTKHPTCQRFACHVFKANESSRPVAEAIGRAFQRFYQKYIETAYPVEDIYIE
;
A
#
# COMPACT_ATOMS: atom_id res chain seq x y z
N MET A 1 -3.95 12.37 -19.02
CA MET A 1 -3.10 11.29 -18.46
C MET A 1 -3.78 9.96 -18.77
N GLU A 2 -3.02 8.90 -19.04
CA GLU A 2 -3.58 7.55 -19.24
C GLU A 2 -3.94 6.91 -17.89
N VAL A 3 -5.14 6.35 -17.80
CA VAL A 3 -5.71 5.74 -16.60
C VAL A 3 -6.22 4.36 -16.96
N ASP A 4 -5.66 3.33 -16.31
CA ASP A 4 -6.11 1.95 -16.46
C ASP A 4 -7.00 1.51 -15.29
N VAL A 5 -7.84 0.50 -15.53
CA VAL A 5 -8.75 -0.03 -14.51
C VAL A 5 -7.99 -0.52 -13.27
N GLY A 6 -8.37 0.05 -12.12
CA GLY A 6 -7.78 -0.29 -10.84
C GLY A 6 -6.44 0.39 -10.56
N ASP A 7 -6.12 1.45 -11.31
CA ASP A 7 -5.03 2.36 -10.99
C ASP A 7 -5.34 3.19 -9.74
N PRO A 8 -4.41 3.26 -8.77
CA PRO A 8 -4.51 4.22 -7.69
C PRO A 8 -4.16 5.62 -8.20
N ILE A 9 -5.07 6.56 -8.02
CA ILE A 9 -4.90 7.94 -8.47
C ILE A 9 -5.00 8.87 -7.26
N TYR A 10 -4.03 9.77 -7.14
CA TYR A 10 -4.11 10.89 -6.21
C TYR A 10 -4.72 12.10 -6.93
N VAL A 11 -5.95 12.46 -6.58
CA VAL A 11 -6.65 13.62 -7.13
C VAL A 11 -6.21 14.88 -6.40
N GLN A 12 -5.66 15.84 -7.14
CA GLN A 12 -5.20 17.12 -6.60
C GLN A 12 -6.28 18.19 -6.65
N LYS A 13 -7.07 18.19 -7.73
CA LYS A 13 -8.12 19.17 -7.98
C LYS A 13 -9.22 18.53 -8.81
N GLU A 14 -10.46 18.81 -8.45
CA GLU A 14 -11.65 18.55 -9.26
C GLU A 14 -12.20 19.89 -9.74
N ALA A 15 -12.41 20.02 -11.04
CA ALA A 15 -12.98 21.20 -11.67
C ALA A 15 -14.50 21.05 -11.88
N GLU A 16 -15.19 22.18 -12.07
CA GLU A 16 -16.66 22.22 -12.20
C GLU A 16 -17.17 21.50 -13.47
N ASP A 17 -16.31 21.29 -14.47
CA ASP A 17 -16.61 20.58 -15.70
C ASP A 17 -16.39 19.05 -15.58
N CYS A 18 -16.27 18.53 -14.35
CA CYS A 18 -16.05 17.13 -14.03
C CYS A 18 -14.72 16.57 -14.57
N TRP A 19 -13.73 17.43 -14.79
CA TRP A 19 -12.35 17.02 -15.01
C TRP A 19 -11.54 17.08 -13.72
N CYS A 20 -10.71 16.07 -13.51
CA CYS A 20 -9.80 15.97 -12.39
C CYS A 20 -8.36 16.13 -12.87
N GLU A 21 -7.56 16.89 -12.12
CA GLU A 21 -6.11 16.90 -12.22
C GLU A 21 -5.53 16.01 -11.12
N GLY A 22 -4.63 15.11 -11.48
CA GLY A 22 -4.05 14.20 -10.50
C GLY A 22 -2.79 13.49 -10.98
N VAL A 23 -2.34 12.56 -10.15
CA VAL A 23 -1.15 11.74 -10.38
C VAL A 23 -1.55 10.27 -10.32
N ASN A 24 -1.24 9.53 -11.37
CA ASN A 24 -1.37 8.08 -11.37
C ASN A 24 -0.23 7.48 -10.54
N LEU A 25 -0.54 6.91 -9.38
CA LEU A 25 0.47 6.42 -8.43
C LEU A 25 1.15 5.12 -8.92
N ARG A 26 0.60 4.45 -9.94
CA ARG A 26 1.28 3.32 -10.60
C ARG A 26 2.39 3.80 -11.54
N THR A 27 2.10 4.79 -12.38
CA THR A 27 3.03 5.23 -13.44
C THR A 27 3.85 6.45 -13.07
N GLY A 28 3.42 7.20 -12.05
CA GLY A 28 3.95 8.51 -11.72
C GLY A 28 3.56 9.62 -12.71
N ALA A 29 2.76 9.31 -13.72
CA ALA A 29 2.29 10.32 -14.68
C ALA A 29 1.37 11.33 -13.98
N GLN A 30 1.48 12.60 -14.37
CA GLN A 30 0.60 13.67 -13.90
C GLN A 30 -0.20 14.22 -15.07
N GLY A 31 -1.46 14.59 -14.85
CA GLY A 31 -2.27 15.32 -15.81
C GLY A 31 -3.76 15.25 -15.52
N ALA A 32 -4.55 15.75 -16.48
CA ALA A 32 -6.00 15.74 -16.39
C ALA A 32 -6.61 14.41 -16.86
N PHE A 33 -7.73 14.02 -16.26
CA PHE A 33 -8.56 12.87 -16.62
C PHE A 33 -10.03 13.13 -16.22
N PRO A 34 -11.03 12.52 -16.88
CA PRO A 34 -12.43 12.66 -16.49
C PRO A 34 -12.69 12.10 -15.09
N SER A 35 -13.46 12.80 -14.24
CA SER A 35 -13.74 12.35 -12.87
C SER A 35 -14.38 10.97 -12.82
N ALA A 36 -15.21 10.63 -13.82
CA ALA A 36 -15.85 9.32 -13.97
C ALA A 36 -14.88 8.12 -14.06
N TYR A 37 -13.59 8.33 -14.29
CA TYR A 37 -12.58 7.26 -14.36
C TYR A 37 -11.99 6.91 -13.00
N ALA A 38 -12.26 7.72 -11.97
CA ALA A 38 -11.86 7.45 -10.61
C ALA A 38 -13.10 7.38 -9.71
N VAL A 39 -13.03 6.50 -8.73
CA VAL A 39 -13.97 6.48 -7.61
C VAL A 39 -13.18 6.74 -6.34
N ASP A 40 -13.77 7.49 -5.42
CA ASP A 40 -13.11 7.72 -4.13
C ASP A 40 -12.92 6.36 -3.43
N VAL A 41 -11.73 6.15 -2.89
CA VAL A 41 -11.37 4.95 -2.14
C VAL A 41 -12.30 4.79 -0.92
N GLU A 42 -12.87 5.90 -0.44
CA GLU A 42 -13.86 5.92 0.65
C GLU A 42 -15.31 5.75 0.19
N TYR A 43 -15.61 5.79 -1.12
CA TYR A 43 -16.99 5.78 -1.63
C TYR A 43 -17.69 4.42 -1.48
N THR A 44 -16.96 3.33 -1.23
CA THR A 44 -17.56 2.01 -0.97
C THR A 44 -18.29 1.91 0.39
N ASP A 45 -18.31 2.96 1.20
CA ASP A 45 -18.90 3.00 2.55
C ASP A 45 -20.41 3.36 2.59
N PHE A 46 -21.15 3.20 1.49
CA PHE A 46 -22.62 3.37 1.52
C PHE A 46 -23.38 2.22 2.20
N ASP A 47 -22.68 1.12 2.51
CA ASP A 47 -23.26 -0.02 3.22
C ASP A 47 -23.13 0.16 4.73
N SER A 48 -24.19 0.72 5.34
CA SER A 48 -24.28 1.01 6.78
C SER A 48 -24.15 -0.23 7.69
N ALA A 49 -24.18 -1.44 7.12
CA ALA A 49 -23.98 -2.70 7.82
C ALA A 49 -22.51 -3.08 8.04
N THR A 50 -21.56 -2.47 7.32
CA THR A 50 -20.14 -2.81 7.46
C THR A 50 -19.51 -2.01 8.61
N PRO A 51 -18.97 -2.64 9.66
CA PRO A 51 -18.31 -1.90 10.74
C PRO A 51 -17.18 -1.07 10.14
N LYS A 52 -17.22 0.26 10.33
CA LYS A 52 -16.20 1.20 9.87
C LYS A 52 -14.84 0.78 10.45
N VAL A 53 -14.05 0.03 9.68
CA VAL A 53 -12.74 -0.42 10.13
C VAL A 53 -11.85 0.83 10.17
N LYS A 54 -11.56 1.27 11.39
CA LYS A 54 -10.69 2.40 11.70
C LYS A 54 -9.36 2.21 10.96
N ARG A 55 -9.06 3.06 9.96
CA ARG A 55 -7.76 3.07 9.28
C ARG A 55 -6.64 3.01 10.32
N GLU A 56 -5.91 1.91 10.34
CA GLU A 56 -4.84 1.69 11.32
C GLU A 56 -3.57 2.35 10.81
N ARG A 57 -2.98 3.27 11.59
CA ARG A 57 -1.81 4.05 11.20
C ARG A 57 -0.63 3.72 12.08
N PHE A 58 0.50 3.35 11.47
CA PHE A 58 1.71 2.96 12.17
C PHE A 58 2.88 3.86 11.78
N LEU A 59 3.54 4.46 12.77
CA LEU A 59 4.78 5.20 12.54
C LEU A 59 5.95 4.22 12.48
N LEU A 60 6.62 4.17 11.34
CA LEU A 60 7.68 3.21 11.04
C LEU A 60 8.89 3.90 10.39
N GLY A 61 10.05 3.26 10.50
CA GLY A 61 11.23 3.61 9.75
C GLY A 61 11.32 2.79 8.46
N TYR A 62 11.08 3.40 7.31
CA TYR A 62 11.29 2.75 6.02
C TYR A 62 12.79 2.58 5.75
N MET A 63 13.20 1.33 5.56
CA MET A 63 14.60 0.95 5.33
C MET A 63 14.94 0.89 3.84
N GLY A 64 13.96 0.56 3.00
CA GLY A 64 14.12 0.46 1.56
C GLY A 64 13.31 -0.66 0.93
N SER A 65 13.38 -0.73 -0.40
CA SER A 65 12.80 -1.80 -1.19
C SER A 65 13.90 -2.59 -1.89
N VAL A 66 13.74 -3.91 -1.92
CA VAL A 66 14.66 -4.83 -2.59
C VAL A 66 13.85 -5.68 -3.56
N GLU A 67 14.32 -5.79 -4.79
CA GLU A 67 13.76 -6.73 -5.74
C GLU A 67 14.03 -8.18 -5.32
N THR A 68 13.02 -9.02 -5.44
CA THR A 68 13.06 -10.43 -5.03
C THR A 68 12.59 -11.35 -6.16
N MET A 69 13.18 -12.55 -6.21
CA MET A 69 12.80 -13.59 -7.17
C MET A 69 11.54 -14.36 -6.74
N TRP A 70 11.26 -14.38 -5.44
CA TRP A 70 10.15 -15.09 -4.84
C TRP A 70 9.14 -14.12 -4.24
N HIS A 71 7.87 -14.50 -4.27
CA HIS A 71 6.76 -13.67 -3.82
C HIS A 71 6.23 -14.02 -2.43
N LYS A 72 6.71 -15.12 -1.82
CA LYS A 72 6.29 -15.60 -0.50
C LYS A 72 7.44 -16.27 0.25
N GLY A 73 7.39 -16.22 1.58
CA GLY A 73 8.29 -16.96 2.48
C GLY A 73 9.27 -16.08 3.26
N ASN A 74 9.64 -16.53 4.46
CA ASN A 74 10.53 -15.79 5.35
C ASN A 74 11.93 -15.56 4.76
N SER A 75 12.42 -16.48 3.91
CA SER A 75 13.72 -16.35 3.23
C SER A 75 13.81 -15.07 2.40
N VAL A 76 12.70 -14.66 1.76
CA VAL A 76 12.59 -13.43 0.97
C VAL A 76 12.84 -12.20 1.83
N LEU A 77 12.17 -12.14 2.98
CA LEU A 77 12.32 -11.06 3.94
C LEU A 77 13.72 -11.03 4.55
N CYS A 78 14.24 -12.19 4.95
CA CYS A 78 15.59 -12.29 5.52
C CYS A 78 16.65 -11.81 4.54
N GLN A 79 16.55 -12.20 3.27
CA GLN A 79 17.47 -11.76 2.22
C GLN A 79 17.37 -10.24 1.98
N ALA A 80 16.15 -9.69 1.94
CA ALA A 80 15.93 -8.26 1.74
C ALA A 80 16.52 -7.43 2.89
N ILE A 81 16.28 -7.83 4.15
CA ILE A 81 16.82 -7.14 5.32
C ILE A 81 18.34 -7.16 5.31
N ARG A 82 18.97 -8.33 5.14
CA ARG A 82 20.44 -8.45 5.08
C ARG A 82 21.03 -7.53 4.01
N LYS A 83 20.46 -7.55 2.80
CA LYS A 83 20.90 -6.72 1.68
C LYS A 83 20.76 -5.21 1.93
N ILE A 84 19.82 -4.79 2.78
CA ILE A 84 19.64 -3.38 3.15
C ILE A 84 20.58 -3.00 4.30
N THR A 85 20.70 -3.83 5.33
CA THR A 85 21.54 -3.58 6.51
C THR A 85 23.03 -3.59 6.19
N GLU A 86 23.46 -4.35 5.17
CA GLU A 86 24.83 -4.35 4.67
C GLU A 86 25.24 -3.02 4.00
N ARG A 87 24.30 -2.14 3.64
CA ARG A 87 24.60 -0.87 2.97
C ARG A 87 25.11 0.17 3.97
N PRO A 88 26.32 0.72 3.80
CA PRO A 88 26.78 1.83 4.61
C PRO A 88 25.84 3.04 4.39
N ASN A 89 25.42 3.69 5.48
CA ASN A 89 24.49 4.83 5.53
C ASN A 89 22.98 4.55 5.32
N CYS A 90 22.51 3.31 5.47
CA CYS A 90 21.06 3.08 5.51
C CYS A 90 20.45 3.55 6.84
N LYS A 91 19.97 4.80 6.88
CA LYS A 91 19.16 5.32 8.00
C LYS A 91 17.67 5.12 7.70
N PRO A 92 16.86 4.62 8.66
CA PRO A 92 15.43 4.50 8.48
C PRO A 92 14.80 5.87 8.24
N GLN A 93 14.03 5.99 7.16
CA GLN A 93 13.24 7.17 6.84
C GLN A 93 11.90 7.12 7.58
N SER A 94 11.58 8.14 8.38
CA SER A 94 10.32 8.17 9.13
C SER A 94 9.12 8.24 8.16
N CYS A 95 8.22 7.26 8.25
CA CYS A 95 7.04 7.16 7.42
C CYS A 95 5.83 6.70 8.24
N ILE A 96 4.63 7.03 7.76
CA ILE A 96 3.38 6.49 8.28
C ILE A 96 2.89 5.43 7.29
N LEU A 97 2.68 4.22 7.78
CA LEU A 97 2.02 3.16 7.03
C LEU A 97 0.55 3.07 7.48
N GLU A 98 -0.36 3.39 6.59
CA GLU A 98 -1.80 3.25 6.79
C GLU A 98 -2.27 1.92 6.18
N VAL A 99 -2.94 1.11 7.00
CA VAL A 99 -3.51 -0.17 6.59
C VAL A 99 -5.03 0.00 6.41
N SER A 100 -5.52 -0.41 5.25
CA SER A 100 -6.94 -0.40 4.90
C SER A 100 -7.32 -1.67 4.14
N ASP A 101 -8.61 -1.89 3.93
CA ASP A 101 -9.12 -3.03 3.18
C ASP A 101 -8.86 -2.93 1.67
N GLN A 102 -8.47 -1.75 1.18
CA GLN A 102 -8.13 -1.50 -0.22
C GLN A 102 -6.63 -1.65 -0.51
N GLY A 103 -5.79 -1.33 0.47
CA GLY A 103 -4.35 -1.24 0.28
C GLY A 103 -3.58 -0.70 1.48
N LEU A 104 -2.26 -0.69 1.30
CA LEU A 104 -1.28 -0.09 2.19
C LEU A 104 -0.83 1.25 1.63
N ARG A 105 -1.06 2.34 2.36
CA ARG A 105 -0.58 3.67 1.97
C ARG A 105 0.62 4.07 2.82
N MET A 106 1.73 4.38 2.18
CA MET A 106 2.94 4.86 2.84
C MET A 106 3.12 6.35 2.58
N VAL A 107 3.19 7.14 3.65
CA VAL A 107 3.37 8.59 3.62
C VAL A 107 4.72 8.94 4.25
N ASP A 108 5.53 9.71 3.54
CA ASP A 108 6.84 10.15 4.00
C ASP A 108 6.75 11.36 4.95
N ARG A 109 7.32 11.28 6.16
CA ARG A 109 7.41 12.42 7.09
C ARG A 109 8.65 13.29 6.88
N ALA A 110 9.72 12.77 6.28
CA ALA A 110 11.00 13.46 6.21
C ALA A 110 10.95 14.72 5.33
N LYS A 111 10.09 14.72 4.30
CA LYS A 111 9.88 15.87 3.40
C LYS A 111 8.94 16.93 3.96
N SER A 112 8.26 16.65 5.09
CA SER A 112 7.35 17.61 5.73
C SER A 112 8.08 18.60 6.66
N SER A 113 9.26 18.24 7.19
CA SER A 113 9.95 19.05 8.21
C SER A 113 11.06 19.95 7.65
N THR A 114 11.44 19.78 6.39
CA THR A 114 12.51 20.57 5.77
C THR A 114 12.04 20.92 4.36
N MET A 115 11.88 22.22 4.07
CA MET A 115 11.46 22.82 2.80
C MET A 115 9.96 23.19 2.69
N GLN A 116 9.55 24.20 3.47
CA GLN A 116 8.55 25.20 3.04
C GLN A 116 9.16 26.26 2.08
N THR A 117 10.39 26.05 1.60
CA THR A 117 11.16 27.04 0.82
C THR A 117 11.89 26.39 -0.34
N ARG A 118 11.15 25.92 -1.35
CA ARG A 118 11.57 25.90 -2.77
C ARG A 118 10.35 25.56 -3.63
N ASP A 119 10.00 26.49 -4.51
CA ASP A 119 9.08 26.28 -5.62
C ASP A 119 9.49 25.02 -6.42
N SER A 120 8.60 24.03 -6.50
CA SER A 120 8.40 23.07 -7.61
C SER A 120 7.63 21.83 -7.10
N SER A 121 6.33 21.81 -7.36
CA SER A 121 5.59 20.69 -7.99
C SER A 121 6.00 19.23 -7.73
N THR A 122 6.57 18.89 -6.57
CA THR A 122 6.97 17.52 -6.26
C THR A 122 6.00 17.01 -5.21
N PRO A 123 4.98 16.24 -5.60
CA PRO A 123 4.02 15.70 -4.64
C PRO A 123 4.76 14.96 -3.54
N CYS A 124 4.29 15.07 -2.30
CA CYS A 124 4.57 14.06 -1.29
C CYS A 124 4.37 12.70 -1.96
N GLN A 125 5.43 11.90 -2.06
CA GLN A 125 5.37 10.62 -2.75
C GLN A 125 4.60 9.66 -1.85
N ASP A 126 3.29 9.74 -1.93
CA ASP A 126 2.38 8.81 -1.29
C ASP A 126 2.40 7.54 -2.12
N TYR A 127 2.99 6.48 -1.57
CA TYR A 127 2.99 5.19 -2.23
C TYR A 127 1.73 4.44 -1.80
N PHE A 128 0.96 3.97 -2.77
CA PHE A 128 -0.20 3.12 -2.51
C PHE A 128 0.02 1.73 -3.10
N TYR A 129 0.02 0.73 -2.22
CA TYR A 129 0.13 -0.68 -2.57
C TYR A 129 -1.24 -1.33 -2.39
N SER A 130 -1.98 -1.51 -3.49
CA SER A 130 -3.26 -2.23 -3.46
C SER A 130 -3.07 -3.64 -2.90
N LEU A 131 -3.96 -4.08 -2.00
CA LEU A 131 -3.87 -5.42 -1.39
C LEU A 131 -3.86 -6.54 -2.43
N LYS A 132 -4.50 -6.35 -3.60
CA LYS A 132 -4.46 -7.29 -4.73
C LYS A 132 -3.03 -7.62 -5.20
N ASN A 133 -2.10 -6.67 -5.01
CA ASN A 133 -0.70 -6.79 -5.43
C ASN A 133 0.23 -7.16 -4.28
N VAL A 134 -0.23 -7.14 -3.02
CA VAL A 134 0.58 -7.56 -1.87
C VAL A 134 0.43 -9.07 -1.72
N SER A 135 1.56 -9.78 -1.74
CA SER A 135 1.60 -11.25 -1.84
C SER A 135 2.02 -11.95 -0.54
N PHE A 136 2.76 -11.25 0.31
CA PHE A 136 3.29 -11.78 1.57
C PHE A 136 3.59 -10.64 2.55
N CYS A 137 3.43 -10.89 3.85
CA CYS A 137 3.83 -9.98 4.92
C CYS A 137 4.35 -10.80 6.11
N ALA A 138 5.48 -10.41 6.69
CA ALA A 138 6.06 -11.09 7.85
C ALA A 138 6.96 -10.16 8.66
N PHE A 139 7.26 -10.56 9.89
CA PHE A 139 8.32 -9.99 10.71
C PHE A 139 9.61 -10.79 10.57
N TYR A 140 10.75 -10.16 10.85
CA TYR A 140 12.05 -10.83 10.82
C TYR A 140 12.21 -11.73 12.07
N PRO A 141 12.54 -13.03 11.90
CA PRO A 141 12.60 -13.97 13.02
C PRO A 141 13.60 -13.59 14.12
N ASP A 142 14.76 -13.03 13.74
CA ASP A 142 15.83 -12.73 14.70
C ASP A 142 15.60 -11.38 15.44
N ASP A 143 14.88 -10.44 14.83
CA ASP A 143 14.56 -9.14 15.43
C ASP A 143 13.15 -8.71 14.99
N ASN A 144 12.19 -8.87 15.90
CA ASN A 144 10.77 -8.59 15.68
C ASN A 144 10.45 -7.10 15.44
N ARG A 145 11.43 -6.20 15.50
CA ARG A 145 11.27 -4.80 15.10
C ARG A 145 11.29 -4.63 13.59
N TYR A 146 11.93 -5.54 12.87
CA TYR A 146 11.92 -5.51 11.41
C TYR A 146 10.73 -6.28 10.87
N MET A 147 10.11 -5.71 9.86
CA MET A 147 9.10 -6.40 9.05
C MET A 147 9.25 -6.04 7.60
N GLY A 148 8.54 -6.77 6.75
CA GLY A 148 8.34 -6.36 5.39
C GLY A 148 7.16 -7.04 4.75
N PHE A 149 6.72 -6.44 3.65
CA PHE A 149 5.72 -7.02 2.77
C PHE A 149 6.24 -7.07 1.34
N VAL A 150 5.78 -8.05 0.58
CA VAL A 150 6.20 -8.31 -0.79
C VAL A 150 5.09 -7.90 -1.74
N THR A 151 5.39 -7.02 -2.68
CA THR A 151 4.47 -6.60 -3.74
C THR A 151 4.87 -7.16 -5.09
N LYS A 152 3.87 -7.41 -5.93
CA LYS A 152 4.06 -7.71 -7.35
C LYS A 152 4.07 -6.39 -8.13
N HIS A 153 5.02 -6.25 -9.04
CA HIS A 153 5.05 -5.12 -9.95
C HIS A 153 3.82 -5.15 -10.88
N PRO A 154 3.07 -4.03 -11.05
CA PRO A 154 1.83 -4.04 -11.81
C PRO A 154 1.98 -4.46 -13.28
N THR A 155 3.11 -4.12 -13.91
CA THR A 155 3.36 -4.35 -15.34
C THR A 155 4.46 -5.38 -15.61
N CYS A 156 5.15 -5.87 -14.58
CA CYS A 156 6.27 -6.81 -14.74
C CYS A 156 6.07 -8.02 -13.84
N GLN A 157 6.53 -9.21 -14.24
CA GLN A 157 6.60 -10.39 -13.37
C GLN A 157 7.78 -10.29 -12.37
N ARG A 158 7.88 -9.15 -11.68
CA ARG A 158 8.93 -8.85 -10.71
C ARG A 158 8.28 -8.61 -9.36
N PHE A 159 9.00 -8.94 -8.30
CA PHE A 159 8.54 -8.73 -6.93
C PHE A 159 9.50 -7.78 -6.21
N ALA A 160 8.95 -7.01 -5.28
CA ALA A 160 9.71 -6.14 -4.40
C ALA A 160 9.32 -6.39 -2.96
N CYS A 161 10.30 -6.63 -2.10
CA CYS A 161 10.15 -6.66 -0.66
C CYS A 161 10.44 -5.26 -0.09
N HIS A 162 9.43 -4.68 0.55
CA HIS A 162 9.52 -3.38 1.22
C HIS A 162 9.79 -3.61 2.70
N VAL A 163 10.90 -3.09 3.22
CA VAL A 163 11.37 -3.36 4.58
C VAL A 163 11.17 -2.12 5.46
N PHE A 164 10.64 -2.38 6.66
CA PHE A 164 10.33 -1.38 7.68
C PHE A 164 10.91 -1.79 9.03
N LYS A 165 11.20 -0.79 9.85
CA LYS A 165 11.66 -0.94 11.22
C LYS A 165 10.69 -0.22 12.15
N ALA A 166 10.10 -0.95 13.09
CA ALA A 166 9.30 -0.40 14.16
C ALA A 166 10.17 0.07 15.33
N ASN A 167 9.64 0.96 16.18
CA ASN A 167 10.34 1.42 17.38
C ASN A 167 10.47 0.29 18.43
N GLU A 168 9.37 -0.40 18.72
CA GLU A 168 9.30 -1.43 19.76
C GLU A 168 9.02 -2.82 19.18
N SER A 169 7.96 -2.96 18.39
CA SER A 169 7.59 -4.23 17.75
C SER A 169 6.82 -3.97 16.45
N SER A 170 7.09 -4.79 15.44
CA SER A 170 6.35 -4.77 14.18
C SER A 170 5.11 -5.70 14.18
N ARG A 171 4.88 -6.46 15.25
CA ARG A 171 3.76 -7.41 15.35
C ARG A 171 2.38 -6.77 15.14
N PRO A 172 2.04 -5.63 15.76
CA PRO A 172 0.73 -5.01 15.55
C PRO A 172 0.48 -4.62 14.09
N VAL A 173 1.55 -4.23 13.38
CA VAL A 173 1.48 -3.87 11.96
C VAL A 173 1.21 -5.11 11.11
N ALA A 174 1.97 -6.19 11.34
CA ALA A 174 1.80 -7.44 10.61
C ALA A 174 0.42 -8.04 10.85
N GLU A 175 -0.10 -7.97 12.07
CA GLU A 175 -1.46 -8.42 12.42
C GLU A 175 -2.53 -7.55 11.73
N ALA A 176 -2.36 -6.23 11.68
CA ALA A 176 -3.28 -5.34 10.98
C ALA A 176 -3.33 -5.65 9.47
N ILE A 177 -2.16 -5.85 8.84
CA ILE A 177 -2.07 -6.25 7.43
C ILE A 177 -2.70 -7.65 7.23
N GLY A 178 -2.46 -8.59 8.13
CA GLY A 178 -3.07 -9.92 8.11
C GLY A 178 -4.60 -9.88 8.19
N ARG A 179 -5.16 -9.06 9.09
CA ARG A 179 -6.61 -8.83 9.18
C ARG A 179 -7.17 -8.21 7.90
N ALA A 180 -6.47 -7.23 7.33
CA ALA A 180 -6.87 -6.60 6.07
C ALA A 180 -6.85 -7.60 4.90
N PHE A 181 -5.83 -8.47 4.83
CA PHE A 181 -5.80 -9.57 3.87
C PHE A 181 -6.98 -10.52 4.04
N GLN A 182 -7.25 -10.96 5.27
CA GLN A 182 -8.34 -11.90 5.53
C GLN A 182 -9.69 -11.34 5.05
N ARG A 183 -9.98 -10.06 5.34
CA ARG A 183 -11.19 -9.38 4.85
C ARG A 183 -11.21 -9.24 3.32
N PHE A 184 -10.10 -8.85 2.72
CA PHE A 184 -9.99 -8.72 1.27
C PHE A 184 -10.23 -10.07 0.56
N TYR A 185 -9.62 -11.15 1.05
CA TYR A 185 -9.82 -12.50 0.52
C TYR A 185 -11.25 -13.01 0.75
N GLN A 186 -11.85 -12.75 1.92
CA GLN A 186 -13.24 -13.14 2.20
C GLN A 186 -14.19 -12.50 1.18
N LYS A 187 -14.10 -11.17 0.99
CA LYS A 187 -14.92 -10.44 0.01
C LYS A 187 -14.66 -10.90 -1.42
N TYR A 188 -13.40 -11.20 -1.76
CA TYR A 188 -13.05 -11.74 -3.07
C TYR A 188 -13.67 -13.12 -3.30
N ILE A 189 -13.62 -14.02 -2.32
CA ILE A 189 -14.23 -15.36 -2.40
C ILE A 189 -15.75 -15.25 -2.50
N GLU A 190 -16.41 -14.42 -1.69
CA GLU A 190 -17.86 -14.20 -1.73
C GLU A 190 -18.34 -13.67 -3.09
N THR A 191 -17.54 -12.82 -3.73
CA THR A 191 -17.87 -12.24 -5.05
C THR A 191 -17.58 -13.21 -6.20
N ALA A 192 -16.49 -14.00 -6.09
CA ALA A 192 -16.05 -14.92 -7.15
C ALA A 192 -16.76 -16.28 -7.10
N TYR A 193 -17.26 -16.69 -5.93
CA TYR A 193 -17.95 -17.95 -5.69
C TYR A 193 -19.16 -17.72 -4.78
N PRO A 194 -20.19 -16.97 -5.24
CA PRO A 194 -21.42 -16.85 -4.48
C PRO A 194 -21.99 -18.25 -4.26
N VAL A 195 -22.20 -18.64 -3.00
CA VAL A 195 -22.87 -19.89 -2.67
C VAL A 195 -24.34 -19.66 -3.01
N GLU A 196 -24.75 -20.07 -4.21
CA GLU A 196 -26.17 -20.18 -4.50
C GLU A 196 -26.71 -21.31 -3.60
N ASP A 197 -27.44 -20.93 -2.55
CA ASP A 197 -28.25 -21.86 -1.76
C ASP A 197 -29.37 -22.38 -2.69
N ILE A 198 -29.07 -23.42 -3.47
CA ILE A 198 -30.07 -24.17 -4.21
C ILE A 198 -30.83 -25.00 -3.18
N TYR A 199 -31.89 -24.42 -2.62
CA TYR A 199 -32.91 -25.19 -1.91
C TYR A 199 -33.54 -26.16 -2.91
N ILE A 200 -33.31 -27.45 -2.72
CA ILE A 200 -34.06 -28.50 -3.41
C ILE A 200 -35.31 -28.76 -2.55
N GLU A 201 -36.48 -28.37 -3.04
CA GLU A 201 -37.79 -28.80 -2.54
C GLU A 201 -38.02 -30.31 -2.76
#